data_AF-A0A7W1UNK0-F1
#
_entry.id   AF-A0A7W1UNK0-F1
#
_cell.length_a   1.000
_cell.length_b   1.000
_cell.length_c   1.000
_cell.angle_alpha   90.00
_cell.angle_beta   90.00
_cell.angle_gamma   90.00
#
_symmetry.space_group_name_H-M   'P 1'
#
loop_
_entity.id
_entity.type
_entity.pdbx_description
1 polymer ?
#
loop_
_entity_poly.entity_id
_entity_poly.type
_entity_poly.pdbx_seq_one_letter_code
_entity_poly.pdbx_strand_id
1 'polypeptide(L)' 'MAKEEKEIKCSFCGRTKKDTDVLIAGITGHICNHCVT' A
#
# COMPACT_ATOMS: atom_id res chain seq x y z
N MET A 1 -8.72 22.52 -7.61
CA MET A 1 -8.07 21.45 -8.40
C MET A 1 -7.83 20.29 -7.44
N ALA A 2 -8.70 19.27 -7.49
CA ALA A 2 -8.63 18.14 -6.57
C ALA A 2 -7.44 17.27 -6.96
N LYS A 3 -6.44 17.18 -6.08
CA LYS A 3 -5.31 16.27 -6.27
C LYS A 3 -5.86 14.85 -6.12
N GLU A 4 -5.86 14.08 -7.20
CA GLU A 4 -6.05 12.63 -7.14
C GLU A 4 -4.89 12.04 -6.34
N GLU A 5 -5.11 11.87 -5.04
CA GLU A 5 -4.27 11.08 -4.17
C GLU A 5 -4.38 9.63 -4.65
N LYS A 6 -3.49 9.20 -5.55
CA LYS A 6 -3.38 7.79 -5.95
C LYS A 6 -3.13 6.97 -4.69
N GLU A 7 -4.18 6.34 -4.19
CA GLU A 7 -4.12 5.51 -2.99
C GLU A 7 -3.21 4.31 -3.29
N ILE A 8 -2.00 4.33 -2.73
CA ILE A 8 -1.07 3.22 -2.86
C ILE A 8 -1.59 2.10 -1.95
N LYS A 9 -1.84 0.94 -2.57
CA LYS A 9 -2.45 -0.24 -1.95
C LYS A 9 -1.51 -1.42 -2.00
N CYS A 10 -1.49 -2.23 -0.96
CA CYS A 10 -0.82 -3.51 -0.91
C CYS A 10 -1.40 -4.43 -1.99
N SER A 11 -0.53 -4.99 -2.84
CA SER A 11 -0.90 -5.91 -3.92
C SER A 11 -1.37 -7.28 -3.40
N PHE A 12 -1.15 -7.59 -2.12
CA PHE A 12 -1.50 -8.88 -1.51
C PHE A 12 -2.85 -8.83 -0.78
N CYS A 13 -3.02 -7.90 0.15
CA CYS A 13 -4.26 -7.76 0.93
C CYS A 13 -5.17 -6.62 0.48
N GLY A 14 -4.73 -5.77 -0.46
CA GLY A 14 -5.50 -4.62 -0.94
C GLY A 14 -5.51 -3.41 0.00
N ARG A 15 -4.87 -3.48 1.18
CA ARG A 15 -4.87 -2.41 2.18
C ARG A 15 -4.10 -1.17 1.72
N THR A 16 -4.59 0.00 2.07
CA THR A 16 -3.93 1.26 1.72
C THR A 16 -2.88 1.65 2.75
N LYS A 17 -2.07 2.64 2.42
CA LYS A 17 -1.15 3.28 3.39
C LYS A 17 -1.89 3.86 4.62
N LYS A 18 -3.18 4.18 4.54
CA LYS A 18 -3.97 4.66 5.70
C LYS A 18 -4.32 3.53 6.67
N ASP A 19 -4.39 2.30 6.17
CA ASP A 19 -4.79 1.12 6.93
C ASP A 19 -3.59 0.34 7.49
N THR A 20 -2.37 0.68 7.04
CA THR A 20 -1.14 -0.04 7.37
C THR A 20 -0.04 0.94 7.77
N ASP A 21 0.62 0.68 8.90
CA ASP A 21 1.75 1.49 9.38
C ASP A 21 2.92 1.50 8.40
N VAL A 22 3.13 0.38 7.70
CA VAL A 22 4.23 0.20 6.77
C VAL A 22 3.71 -0.36 5.46
N LEU A 23 3.99 0.39 4.39
CA LEU A 23 3.76 -0.01 3.01
C LEU A 23 5.08 0.09 2.24
N ILE A 24 5.58 -1.03 1.75
CA ILE A 24 6.82 -1.14 1.01
C ILE A 24 6.50 -1.19 -0.48
N ALA A 25 7.08 -0.28 -1.27
CA ALA A 25 7.01 -0.30 -2.73
C ALA A 25 8.10 -1.23 -3.28
N GLY A 26 7.71 -2.41 -3.75
CA GLY A 26 8.58 -3.33 -4.46
C GLY A 26 8.56 -3.09 -5.97
N ILE A 27 9.46 -3.77 -6.69
CA ILE A 27 9.64 -3.63 -8.14
C ILE A 27 8.37 -4.07 -8.91
N THR A 28 7.70 -5.11 -8.40
CA THR A 28 6.53 -5.74 -9.05
C THR A 28 5.21 -5.52 -8.29
N GLY A 29 5.24 -4.83 -7.15
CA GLY A 29 4.04 -4.63 -6.32
C GLY A 29 4.36 -4.02 -4.97
N HIS A 30 3.31 -3.60 -4.27
CA HIS A 30 3.44 -3.04 -2.92
C HIS A 30 3.09 -4.11 -1.89
N ILE A 31 3.86 -4.22 -0.82
CA ILE A 31 3.59 -5.16 0.29
C ILE A 31 3.53 -4.40 1.61
N CYS A 32 2.55 -4.70 2.47
CA CYS A 32 2.44 -4.12 3.80
C CYS A 32 2.99 -5.06 4.88
N ASN A 33 3.37 -4.53 6.05
CA ASN A 33 3.84 -5.33 7.20
C ASN A 33 2.89 -6.50 7.56
N HIS A 34 1.59 -6.29 7.44
CA HIS A 34 0.59 -7.29 7.77
C HIS A 34 0.52 -8.48 6.79
N CYS A 35 1.15 -8.38 5.63
CA CYS A 35 1.30 -9.51 4.70
C CYS A 35 2.64 -10.24 4.86
N VAL A 36 3.61 -9.59 5.52
CA VAL A 36 4.93 -10.17 5.80
C VAL A 36 4.93 -10.93 7.12
N THR A 37 3.99 -10.59 8.01
CA THR A 37 3.68 -11.33 9.25
C THR A 37 2.63 -12.39 8.98
#